data_AF-A0AA39U0C1-F1
#
_entry.id   AF-A0AA39U0C1-F1
#
_cell.length_a   1.000
_cell.length_b   1.000
_cell.length_c   1.000
_cell.angle_alpha   90.00
_cell.angle_beta   90.00
_cell.angle_gamma   90.00
#
_symmetry.space_group_name_H-M   'P 1'
#
loop_
_entity.id
_entity.type
_entity.pdbx_description
1 polymer ?
#
loop_
_entity_poly.entity_id
_entity_poly.type
_entity_poly.pdbx_seq_one_letter_code
_entity_poly.pdbx_strand_id
1 'polypeptide(L)'
;MSLPVCEADEAITVAIQGDEFRKLYREVVSRVRELPNRLASYNSPEAILETFTADYKTSDDFVFVANIESREEEVFHVHGIISETRLPPVIKGHRVNMGALLQTVKLIGVDDNQDFHAAVIAVSAIYEFLQQSVGSSVQAPYGIQHGTSRDITFVNRLLTPTHSAFPEDIITFPSALDPSESLKPAIDEGRFAFTKDNQVRFHKLVSNDAGDQLHFVNHIQPGVFRPGQIVNVGVSFWLIKAKTSAPMRFISHLDSISLLSWGARKVLDERRFQQIRPKHGLPAKRCPTTVIKNQAKNSTNHPKRQNQGQPSSSQLPMETDKD
;
A
#
# COMPACT_ATOMS: atom_id res chain seq x y z
N MET A 1 -15.23 15.60 -7.59
CA MET A 1 -14.21 15.06 -6.66
C MET A 1 -13.86 13.67 -7.11
N SER A 2 -12.67 13.43 -7.63
CA SER A 2 -12.28 12.09 -8.07
C SER A 2 -10.93 11.74 -7.48
N LEU A 3 -10.69 10.45 -7.32
CA LEU A 3 -9.33 9.98 -7.07
C LEU A 3 -8.56 9.98 -8.41
N PRO A 4 -7.28 10.38 -8.42
CA PRO A 4 -6.45 10.27 -9.61
C PRO A 4 -6.36 8.81 -10.04
N VAL A 5 -6.62 8.56 -11.32
CA VAL A 5 -6.38 7.26 -11.94
C VAL A 5 -4.95 7.26 -12.48
N CYS A 6 -4.15 6.28 -12.06
CA CYS A 6 -2.81 6.04 -12.60
C CYS A 6 -2.77 4.63 -13.18
N GLU A 7 -2.57 4.52 -14.49
CA GLU A 7 -2.46 3.26 -15.22
C GLU A 7 -1.04 3.07 -15.75
N ALA A 8 -0.61 1.81 -15.86
CA ALA A 8 0.68 1.48 -16.47
C ALA A 8 0.70 1.92 -17.93
N ASP A 9 1.73 2.66 -18.31
CA ASP A 9 1.98 2.96 -19.71
C ASP A 9 2.63 1.76 -20.43
N GLU A 10 2.77 1.86 -21.74
CA GLU A 10 3.39 0.83 -22.56
C GLU A 10 4.85 0.57 -22.15
N ALA A 11 5.59 1.62 -21.77
CA ALA A 11 6.99 1.49 -21.36
C ALA A 11 7.14 0.68 -20.07
N ILE A 12 6.27 0.89 -19.09
CA ILE A 12 6.19 0.09 -17.86
C ILE A 12 5.83 -1.35 -18.20
N THR A 13 4.83 -1.55 -19.06
CA THR A 13 4.40 -2.89 -19.49
C THR A 13 5.53 -3.68 -20.13
N VAL A 14 6.27 -3.07 -21.05
CA VAL A 14 7.46 -3.66 -21.69
C VAL A 14 8.58 -3.90 -20.68
N ALA A 15 8.81 -2.98 -19.75
CA ALA A 15 9.87 -3.13 -18.74
C ALA A 15 9.62 -4.31 -17.79
N ILE A 16 8.36 -4.55 -17.41
CA ILE A 16 7.96 -5.67 -16.53
C ILE A 16 8.26 -7.04 -17.17
N GLN A 17 8.20 -7.12 -18.50
CA GLN A 17 8.48 -8.36 -19.23
C GLN A 17 9.99 -8.68 -19.33
N GLY A 18 10.86 -7.72 -19.03
CA GLY A 18 12.31 -7.89 -19.14
C GLY A 18 12.93 -8.74 -18.02
N ASP A 19 13.97 -9.51 -18.35
CA ASP A 19 14.65 -10.40 -17.40
C ASP A 19 15.27 -9.67 -16.20
N GLU A 20 15.74 -8.44 -16.40
CA GLU A 20 16.25 -7.57 -15.32
C GLU A 20 15.17 -7.32 -14.26
N PHE A 21 13.94 -7.02 -14.71
CA PHE A 21 12.82 -6.79 -13.82
C PHE A 21 12.41 -8.10 -13.12
N ARG A 22 12.34 -9.23 -13.85
CA ARG A 22 12.01 -10.53 -13.26
C ARG A 22 13.01 -10.93 -12.17
N LYS A 23 14.30 -10.70 -12.39
CA LYS A 23 15.35 -10.92 -11.39
C LYS A 23 15.14 -10.04 -10.15
N LEU A 24 14.91 -8.73 -10.34
CA LEU A 24 14.62 -7.79 -9.27
C LEU A 24 13.36 -8.21 -8.49
N TYR A 25 12.31 -8.65 -9.19
CA TYR A 25 11.07 -9.08 -8.58
C TYR A 25 11.27 -10.29 -7.66
N ARG A 26 11.96 -11.33 -8.14
CA ARG A 26 12.27 -12.52 -7.33
C ARG A 26 13.10 -12.18 -6.09
N GLU A 27 14.08 -11.29 -6.23
CA GLU A 27 14.92 -10.83 -5.12
C GLU A 27 14.12 -10.05 -4.06
N VAL A 28 13.18 -9.21 -4.49
CA VAL A 28 12.36 -8.41 -3.58
C VAL A 28 11.32 -9.28 -2.88
N VAL A 29 10.65 -10.17 -3.63
CA VAL A 29 9.59 -11.04 -3.10
C VAL A 29 10.13 -12.10 -2.15
N SER A 30 11.33 -12.62 -2.36
CA SER A 30 11.93 -13.61 -1.44
C SER A 30 12.06 -13.08 -0.01
N ARG A 31 12.22 -11.76 0.15
CA ARG A 31 12.32 -11.09 1.45
C ARG A 31 11.01 -11.06 2.23
N VAL A 32 9.88 -11.20 1.56
CA VAL A 32 8.54 -11.15 2.17
C VAL A 32 7.81 -12.49 2.09
N ARG A 33 8.50 -13.55 1.66
CA ARG A 33 7.94 -14.90 1.50
C ARG A 33 7.55 -15.55 2.83
N GLU A 34 8.20 -15.14 3.91
CA GLU A 34 7.99 -15.64 5.27
C GLU A 34 6.95 -14.82 6.05
N LEU A 35 6.31 -13.83 5.42
CA LEU A 35 5.20 -13.15 6.08
C LEU A 35 4.08 -14.15 6.37
N PRO A 36 3.42 -14.06 7.54
CA PRO A 36 2.27 -14.90 7.84
C PRO A 36 1.10 -14.61 6.89
N ASN A 37 0.07 -15.47 6.91
CA ASN A 37 -1.21 -15.24 6.25
C ASN A 37 -1.10 -14.90 4.75
N ARG A 38 -0.16 -15.55 4.07
CA ARG A 38 -0.04 -15.43 2.62
C ARG A 38 -1.27 -16.02 1.94
N LEU A 39 -1.93 -15.21 1.11
CA LEU A 39 -3.11 -15.63 0.38
C LEU A 39 -2.85 -16.88 -0.48
N ALA A 40 -1.67 -16.96 -1.08
CA ALA A 40 -1.22 -18.09 -1.90
C ALA A 40 -1.21 -19.45 -1.15
N SER A 41 -1.14 -19.44 0.18
CA SER A 41 -1.13 -20.66 1.00
C SER A 41 -2.51 -21.29 1.18
N TYR A 42 -3.58 -20.57 0.81
CA TYR A 42 -4.97 -21.00 0.98
C TYR A 42 -5.63 -21.29 -0.37
N ASN A 43 -4.90 -21.99 -1.26
CA ASN A 43 -5.35 -22.33 -2.60
C ASN A 43 -6.15 -23.64 -2.68
N SER A 44 -6.47 -24.26 -1.53
CA SER A 44 -7.33 -25.44 -1.44
C SER A 44 -8.51 -25.19 -0.48
N PRO A 45 -9.68 -25.78 -0.74
CA PRO A 45 -10.84 -25.66 0.16
C PRO A 45 -10.56 -26.20 1.57
N GLU A 46 -9.76 -27.26 1.69
CA GLU A 46 -9.42 -27.88 2.98
C GLU A 46 -8.65 -26.90 3.87
N ALA A 47 -7.62 -26.25 3.32
CA ALA A 47 -6.83 -25.26 4.07
C ALA A 47 -7.69 -24.08 4.55
N ILE A 48 -8.68 -23.66 3.74
CA ILE A 48 -9.62 -22.59 4.11
C ILE A 48 -10.54 -23.06 5.25
N LEU A 49 -11.14 -24.25 5.13
CA LEU A 49 -12.10 -24.77 6.11
C LEU A 49 -11.46 -25.10 7.46
N GLU A 50 -10.18 -25.49 7.47
CA GLU A 50 -9.43 -25.78 8.69
C GLU A 50 -9.06 -24.50 9.46
N THR A 51 -8.93 -23.36 8.77
CA THR A 51 -8.38 -22.12 9.35
C THR A 51 -9.46 -21.04 9.58
N PHE A 52 -10.50 -21.02 8.75
CA PHE A 52 -11.44 -19.90 8.67
C PHE A 52 -12.91 -20.28 8.84
N THR A 53 -13.67 -19.31 9.35
CA THR A 53 -15.14 -19.34 9.37
C THR A 53 -15.68 -18.11 8.65
N ALA A 54 -16.88 -18.20 8.11
CA ALA A 54 -17.63 -17.01 7.72
C ALA A 54 -18.26 -16.40 8.98
N ASP A 55 -18.11 -15.09 9.19
CA ASP A 55 -18.77 -14.37 10.29
C ASP A 55 -19.95 -13.53 9.77
N TYR A 56 -21.08 -13.67 10.46
CA TYR A 56 -22.37 -13.02 10.20
C TYR A 56 -22.88 -12.27 11.43
N LYS A 57 -22.23 -12.44 12.58
CA LYS A 57 -22.77 -12.02 13.88
C LYS A 57 -22.55 -10.54 14.13
N THR A 58 -21.57 -9.95 13.46
CA THR A 58 -21.15 -8.57 13.65
C THR A 58 -21.94 -7.58 12.77
N SER A 59 -22.61 -8.05 11.71
CA SER A 59 -23.38 -7.19 10.80
C SER A 59 -24.42 -7.96 9.98
N ASP A 60 -25.63 -7.41 9.87
CA ASP A 60 -26.67 -7.92 8.95
C ASP A 60 -26.39 -7.58 7.47
N ASP A 61 -25.46 -6.65 7.22
CA ASP A 61 -25.21 -6.07 5.91
C ASP A 61 -24.03 -6.69 5.17
N PHE A 62 -23.13 -7.39 5.87
CA PHE A 62 -21.99 -8.04 5.26
C PHE A 62 -21.53 -9.30 6.00
N VAL A 63 -20.88 -10.19 5.27
CA VAL A 63 -20.25 -11.42 5.77
C VAL A 63 -18.78 -11.37 5.39
N PHE A 64 -17.86 -11.77 6.26
CA PHE A 64 -16.44 -11.78 5.96
C PHE A 64 -15.75 -13.06 6.43
N VAL A 65 -14.53 -13.27 5.94
CA VAL A 65 -13.67 -14.37 6.38
C VAL A 65 -13.04 -14.01 7.72
N ALA A 66 -13.36 -14.77 8.75
CA ALA A 66 -12.78 -14.63 10.08
C ALA A 66 -11.90 -15.83 10.42
N ASN A 67 -10.84 -15.58 11.17
CA ASN A 67 -9.98 -16.63 11.71
C ASN A 67 -10.72 -17.44 12.80
N ILE A 68 -10.63 -18.77 12.77
CA ILE A 68 -11.30 -19.62 13.76
C ILE A 68 -10.75 -19.40 15.18
N GLU A 69 -9.45 -19.18 15.31
CA GLU A 69 -8.79 -19.03 16.60
C GLU A 69 -9.01 -17.64 17.20
N SER A 70 -8.71 -16.58 16.44
CA SER A 70 -8.83 -15.21 16.95
C SER A 70 -10.28 -14.70 16.96
N ARG A 71 -11.15 -15.26 16.11
CA ARG A 71 -12.51 -14.75 15.84
C ARG A 71 -12.54 -13.34 15.27
N GLU A 72 -11.41 -12.87 14.75
CA GLU A 72 -11.29 -11.57 14.10
C GLU A 72 -11.27 -11.75 12.58
N GLU A 73 -11.57 -10.66 11.86
CA GLU A 73 -11.42 -10.59 10.42
C GLU A 73 -9.99 -10.93 9.99
N GLU A 74 -9.86 -11.85 9.03
CA GLU A 74 -8.56 -12.28 8.54
C GLU A 74 -8.06 -11.34 7.44
N VAL A 75 -6.82 -10.86 7.60
CA VAL A 75 -6.13 -10.05 6.59
C VAL A 75 -5.04 -10.89 5.94
N PHE A 76 -5.23 -11.16 4.65
CA PHE A 76 -4.31 -11.92 3.84
C PHE A 76 -3.28 -11.02 3.17
N HIS A 77 -2.10 -11.57 2.89
CA HIS A 77 -1.03 -10.89 2.18
C HIS A 77 -0.83 -11.43 0.76
N VAL A 78 -0.82 -10.52 -0.21
CA VAL A 78 -0.54 -10.80 -1.61
C VAL A 78 0.45 -9.80 -2.18
N HIS A 79 1.50 -10.29 -2.82
CA HIS A 79 2.50 -9.45 -3.47
C HIS A 79 2.31 -9.46 -4.98
N GLY A 80 2.57 -8.33 -5.62
CA GLY A 80 2.34 -8.17 -7.05
C GLY A 80 2.91 -6.86 -7.58
N ILE A 81 2.63 -6.59 -8.84
CA ILE A 81 3.04 -5.37 -9.52
C ILE A 81 1.80 -4.51 -9.70
N ILE A 82 1.88 -3.24 -9.33
CA ILE A 82 0.78 -2.31 -9.59
C ILE A 82 0.61 -2.12 -11.09
N SER A 83 -0.58 -2.41 -11.62
CA SER A 83 -0.97 -2.06 -12.99
C SER A 83 -1.85 -0.81 -13.05
N GLU A 84 -2.71 -0.63 -12.05
CA GLU A 84 -3.60 0.54 -11.92
C GLU A 84 -3.79 0.89 -10.44
N THR A 85 -3.89 2.19 -10.13
CA THR A 85 -4.32 2.67 -8.81
C THR A 85 -5.29 3.83 -8.92
N ARG A 86 -6.22 3.89 -7.96
CA ARG A 86 -7.02 5.06 -7.65
C ARG A 86 -6.91 5.30 -6.15
N LEU A 87 -5.96 6.13 -5.75
CA LEU A 87 -5.66 6.39 -4.33
C LEU A 87 -5.67 7.89 -4.08
N PRO A 88 -5.86 8.35 -2.82
CA PRO A 88 -5.76 9.76 -2.48
C PRO A 88 -4.39 10.38 -2.85
N PRO A 89 -4.25 11.71 -2.92
CA PRO A 89 -5.20 12.73 -2.48
C PRO A 89 -6.42 12.87 -3.40
N VAL A 90 -7.55 13.27 -2.82
CA VAL A 90 -8.76 13.61 -3.56
C VAL A 90 -8.52 14.89 -4.35
N ILE A 91 -8.85 14.86 -5.65
CA ILE A 91 -8.72 16.01 -6.53
C ILE A 91 -10.08 16.65 -6.70
N LYS A 92 -10.13 17.99 -6.53
CA LYS A 92 -11.33 18.78 -6.81
C LYS A 92 -11.70 18.61 -8.28
N GLY A 93 -12.85 17.98 -8.51
CA GLY A 93 -13.38 17.71 -9.84
C GLY A 93 -14.86 18.10 -9.91
N HIS A 94 -15.37 18.26 -11.12
CA HIS A 94 -16.78 18.61 -11.35
C HIS A 94 -17.68 17.46 -10.88
N ARG A 95 -18.69 17.77 -10.05
CA ARG A 95 -19.80 16.92 -9.57
C ARG A 95 -19.50 15.42 -9.57
N VAL A 96 -19.03 14.87 -8.44
CA VAL A 96 -18.85 13.42 -8.32
C VAL A 96 -19.78 12.86 -7.25
N ASN A 97 -20.29 11.67 -7.55
CA ASN A 97 -21.04 10.86 -6.61
C ASN A 97 -20.11 10.41 -5.48
N MET A 98 -20.33 10.94 -4.28
CA MET A 98 -19.59 10.59 -3.07
C MET A 98 -19.60 9.09 -2.76
N GLY A 99 -20.73 8.41 -3.05
CA GLY A 99 -20.85 6.96 -2.88
C GLY A 99 -20.01 6.13 -3.87
N ALA A 100 -19.40 6.77 -4.87
CA ALA A 100 -18.53 6.13 -5.86
C ALA A 100 -17.03 6.43 -5.63
N LEU A 101 -16.66 7.09 -4.52
CA LEU A 101 -15.26 7.32 -4.16
C LEU A 101 -14.64 6.03 -3.63
N LEU A 102 -14.17 5.20 -4.55
CA LEU A 102 -13.51 3.93 -4.28
C LEU A 102 -12.00 4.07 -4.46
N GLN A 103 -11.27 3.76 -3.39
CA GLN A 103 -9.84 3.50 -3.43
C GLN A 103 -9.64 2.15 -4.11
N THR A 104 -8.82 2.09 -5.16
CA THR A 104 -8.55 0.83 -5.86
C THR A 104 -7.07 0.62 -6.07
N VAL A 105 -6.64 -0.64 -5.95
CA VAL A 105 -5.30 -1.11 -6.32
C VAL A 105 -5.49 -2.36 -7.16
N LYS A 106 -4.94 -2.33 -8.37
CA LYS A 106 -4.95 -3.47 -9.28
C LYS A 106 -3.55 -4.03 -9.40
N LEU A 107 -3.41 -5.32 -9.07
CA LEU A 107 -2.15 -6.03 -9.15
C LEU A 107 -2.15 -7.02 -10.31
N ILE A 108 -0.98 -7.18 -10.93
CA ILE A 108 -0.66 -8.25 -11.85
C ILE A 108 0.53 -9.07 -11.33
N GLY A 109 0.58 -10.34 -11.72
CA GLY A 109 1.71 -11.22 -11.49
C GLY A 109 2.78 -11.12 -12.58
N VAL A 110 3.92 -11.76 -12.34
CA VAL A 110 4.89 -12.10 -13.40
C VAL A 110 4.54 -13.49 -13.91
N ASP A 111 4.67 -13.76 -15.21
CA ASP A 111 4.23 -15.02 -15.85
C ASP A 111 4.80 -16.30 -15.20
N ASP A 112 5.99 -16.24 -14.60
CA ASP A 112 6.65 -17.36 -13.91
C ASP A 112 6.38 -17.39 -12.39
N ASN A 113 5.59 -16.45 -11.86
CA ASN A 113 5.30 -16.39 -10.43
C ASN A 113 4.12 -17.29 -10.06
N GLN A 114 4.44 -18.50 -9.60
CA GLN A 114 3.47 -19.45 -9.03
C GLN A 114 2.75 -18.90 -7.80
N ASP A 115 3.39 -18.05 -6.98
CA ASP A 115 2.77 -17.50 -5.77
C ASP A 115 1.58 -16.58 -6.12
N PHE A 116 1.70 -15.75 -7.15
CA PHE A 116 0.59 -14.88 -7.58
C PHE A 116 -0.55 -15.70 -8.19
N HIS A 117 -0.24 -16.72 -8.99
CA HIS A 117 -1.25 -17.60 -9.55
C HIS A 117 -1.99 -18.39 -8.46
N ALA A 118 -1.27 -18.92 -7.48
CA ALA A 118 -1.87 -19.57 -6.31
C ALA A 118 -2.76 -18.61 -5.51
N ALA A 119 -2.39 -17.33 -5.40
CA ALA A 119 -3.25 -16.32 -4.79
C ALA A 119 -4.56 -16.11 -5.58
N VAL A 120 -4.52 -16.08 -6.92
CA VAL A 120 -5.75 -15.99 -7.74
C VAL A 120 -6.68 -17.18 -7.50
N ILE A 121 -6.11 -18.40 -7.43
CA ILE A 121 -6.86 -19.62 -7.11
C ILE A 121 -7.45 -19.52 -5.69
N ALA A 122 -6.68 -19.05 -4.72
CA ALA A 122 -7.14 -18.84 -3.35
C ALA A 122 -8.31 -17.85 -3.25
N VAL A 123 -8.29 -16.75 -4.01
CA VAL A 123 -9.44 -15.82 -4.07
C VAL A 123 -10.69 -16.53 -4.58
N SER A 124 -10.57 -17.38 -5.60
CA SER A 124 -11.68 -18.19 -6.12
C SER A 124 -12.22 -19.16 -5.05
N ALA A 125 -11.33 -19.84 -4.32
CA ALA A 125 -11.71 -20.77 -3.28
C ALA A 125 -12.38 -20.06 -2.08
N ILE A 126 -11.90 -18.87 -1.70
CA ILE A 126 -12.52 -18.01 -0.67
C ILE A 126 -13.89 -17.52 -1.13
N TYR A 127 -14.04 -17.14 -2.40
CA TYR A 127 -15.32 -16.79 -3.00
C TYR A 127 -16.33 -17.94 -2.88
N GLU A 128 -15.93 -19.16 -3.27
CA GLU A 128 -16.77 -20.35 -3.17
C GLU A 128 -17.15 -20.66 -1.72
N PHE A 129 -16.17 -20.59 -0.81
CA PHE A 129 -16.38 -20.76 0.63
C PHE A 129 -17.45 -19.79 1.16
N LEU A 130 -17.29 -18.49 0.90
CA LEU A 130 -18.25 -17.47 1.33
C LEU A 130 -19.63 -17.68 0.67
N GLN A 131 -19.69 -18.03 -0.62
CA GLN A 131 -20.95 -18.30 -1.32
C GLN A 131 -21.69 -19.49 -0.71
N GLN A 132 -20.99 -20.59 -0.43
CA GLN A 132 -21.57 -21.77 0.22
C GLN A 132 -22.08 -21.41 1.61
N SER A 133 -21.33 -20.59 2.34
CA SER A 133 -21.67 -20.16 3.69
C SER A 133 -22.99 -19.38 3.75
N VAL A 134 -23.31 -18.56 2.74
CA VAL A 134 -24.58 -17.79 2.71
C VAL A 134 -25.73 -18.55 2.08
N GLY A 135 -25.46 -19.69 1.43
CA GLY A 135 -26.49 -20.50 0.74
C GLY A 135 -27.27 -19.74 -0.35
N SER A 136 -26.71 -18.67 -0.89
CA SER A 136 -27.37 -17.78 -1.86
C SER A 136 -26.44 -17.41 -3.01
N SER A 137 -27.01 -16.88 -4.10
CA SER A 137 -26.21 -16.43 -5.24
C SER A 137 -25.38 -15.21 -4.87
N VAL A 138 -24.07 -15.28 -5.16
CA VAL A 138 -23.13 -14.18 -4.98
C VAL A 138 -22.65 -13.71 -6.36
N GLN A 139 -22.60 -12.39 -6.54
CA GLN A 139 -22.04 -11.75 -7.71
C GLN A 139 -20.55 -11.48 -7.50
N ALA A 140 -19.73 -11.97 -8.43
CA ALA A 140 -18.30 -11.67 -8.53
C ALA A 140 -17.88 -11.53 -10.00
N PRO A 141 -16.74 -10.91 -10.31
CA PRO A 141 -16.18 -10.93 -11.66
C PRO A 141 -15.89 -12.36 -12.13
N TYR A 142 -16.12 -12.65 -13.42
CA TYR A 142 -15.92 -13.99 -14.01
C TYR A 142 -14.53 -14.58 -13.72
N GLY A 143 -13.48 -13.76 -13.86
CA GLY A 143 -12.11 -14.21 -13.59
C GLY A 143 -11.87 -14.63 -12.14
N ILE A 144 -12.61 -14.06 -11.19
CA ILE A 144 -12.56 -14.45 -9.78
C ILE A 144 -13.31 -15.77 -9.57
N GLN A 145 -14.51 -15.91 -10.14
CA GLN A 145 -15.35 -17.10 -9.99
C GLN A 145 -14.69 -18.40 -10.50
N HIS A 146 -13.76 -18.27 -11.45
CA HIS A 146 -13.12 -19.41 -12.09
C HIS A 146 -11.61 -19.47 -11.83
N GLY A 147 -11.05 -18.59 -10.98
CA GLY A 147 -9.61 -18.53 -10.73
C GLY A 147 -8.76 -18.29 -11.99
N THR A 148 -9.32 -17.64 -13.03
CA THR A 148 -8.66 -17.39 -14.32
C THR A 148 -8.21 -15.94 -14.49
N SER A 149 -8.37 -15.11 -13.46
CA SER A 149 -8.01 -13.71 -13.54
C SER A 149 -6.50 -13.51 -13.74
N ARG A 150 -6.13 -12.63 -14.67
CA ARG A 150 -4.72 -12.21 -14.87
C ARG A 150 -4.30 -11.11 -13.90
N ASP A 151 -5.28 -10.52 -13.22
CA ASP A 151 -5.11 -9.44 -12.28
C ASP A 151 -6.02 -9.63 -11.07
N ILE A 152 -5.69 -8.98 -9.96
CA ILE A 152 -6.56 -8.92 -8.78
C ILE A 152 -6.77 -7.45 -8.46
N THR A 153 -8.03 -7.05 -8.34
CA THR A 153 -8.40 -5.68 -7.98
C THR A 153 -8.91 -5.65 -6.54
N PHE A 154 -8.26 -4.84 -5.71
CA PHE A 154 -8.61 -4.59 -4.32
C PHE A 154 -9.30 -3.24 -4.23
N VAL A 155 -10.35 -3.15 -3.41
CA VAL A 155 -11.19 -1.96 -3.33
C VAL A 155 -11.48 -1.59 -1.87
N ASN A 156 -11.48 -0.30 -1.56
CA ASN A 156 -12.00 0.20 -0.28
C ASN A 156 -12.79 1.49 -0.54
N ARG A 157 -13.86 1.72 0.20
CA ARG A 157 -14.57 3.00 0.15
C ARG A 157 -13.73 4.05 0.86
N LEU A 158 -13.66 5.25 0.28
CA LEU A 158 -13.02 6.36 0.98
C LEU A 158 -13.88 6.87 2.13
N LEU A 159 -15.21 6.81 1.99
CA LEU A 159 -16.18 7.24 3.00
C LEU A 159 -17.38 6.30 3.03
N THR A 160 -17.93 6.10 4.22
CA THR A 160 -19.14 5.31 4.46
C THR A 160 -20.34 6.26 4.68
N PRO A 161 -21.52 6.01 4.10
CA PRO A 161 -22.72 6.77 4.45
C PRO A 161 -23.00 6.67 5.95
N THR A 162 -23.28 7.78 6.63
CA THR A 162 -23.38 7.81 8.09
C THR A 162 -24.45 6.86 8.64
N HIS A 163 -25.56 6.65 7.91
CA HIS A 163 -26.61 5.71 8.30
C HIS A 163 -26.19 4.23 8.26
N SER A 164 -25.04 3.93 7.67
CA SER A 164 -24.43 2.59 7.61
C SER A 164 -23.14 2.50 8.41
N ALA A 165 -22.76 3.56 9.13
CA ALA A 165 -21.56 3.59 9.96
C ALA A 165 -21.93 3.35 11.42
N PHE A 166 -21.17 2.48 12.09
CA PHE A 166 -21.24 2.34 13.55
C PHE A 166 -20.58 3.56 14.20
N PRO A 167 -21.24 4.26 15.13
CA PRO A 167 -20.69 5.46 15.77
C PRO A 167 -19.31 5.24 16.40
N GLU A 168 -19.04 4.04 16.93
CA GLU A 168 -17.80 3.66 17.60
C GLU A 168 -16.61 3.46 16.63
N ASP A 169 -16.91 3.33 15.35
CA ASP A 169 -15.92 3.17 14.28
C ASP A 169 -15.64 4.46 13.52
N ILE A 170 -16.40 5.52 13.77
CA ILE A 170 -16.17 6.83 13.17
C ILE A 170 -14.87 7.41 13.75
N ILE A 171 -13.94 7.73 12.86
CA ILE A 171 -12.64 8.32 13.18
C ILE A 171 -12.45 9.62 12.39
N THR A 172 -11.50 10.45 12.83
CA THR A 172 -11.22 11.73 12.16
C THR A 172 -10.67 11.50 10.75
N PHE A 173 -11.28 12.17 9.76
CA PHE A 173 -10.82 12.11 8.39
C PHE A 173 -9.44 12.79 8.24
N PRO A 174 -8.38 12.09 7.78
CA PRO A 174 -7.05 12.68 7.70
C PRO A 174 -6.95 13.74 6.61
N SER A 175 -6.44 14.93 6.97
CA SER A 175 -6.25 16.05 6.02
C SER A 175 -5.33 15.72 4.85
N ALA A 176 -4.40 14.77 5.02
CA ALA A 176 -3.52 14.29 3.96
C ALA A 176 -4.27 13.59 2.80
N LEU A 177 -5.47 13.04 3.04
CA LEU A 177 -6.26 12.37 2.01
C LEU A 177 -7.09 13.36 1.17
N ASP A 178 -7.37 14.55 1.70
CA ASP A 178 -8.06 15.64 0.99
C ASP A 178 -7.47 17.00 1.38
N PRO A 179 -6.28 17.34 0.85
CA PRO A 179 -5.62 18.61 1.15
C PRO A 179 -6.45 19.83 0.73
N SER A 180 -7.45 19.64 -0.13
CA SER A 180 -8.33 20.70 -0.62
C SER A 180 -9.62 20.88 0.19
N GLU A 181 -9.82 20.05 1.23
CA GLU A 181 -11.03 20.00 2.06
C GLU A 181 -12.33 19.89 1.24
N SER A 182 -12.26 19.26 0.07
CA SER A 182 -13.39 19.09 -0.83
C SER A 182 -14.50 18.18 -0.29
N LEU A 183 -14.14 17.22 0.55
CA LEU A 183 -15.03 16.27 1.23
C LEU A 183 -15.55 16.80 2.56
N LYS A 184 -14.90 17.82 3.13
CA LYS A 184 -15.24 18.40 4.44
C LYS A 184 -16.72 18.77 4.57
N PRO A 185 -17.38 19.44 3.60
CA PRO A 185 -18.81 19.76 3.73
C PRO A 185 -19.70 18.52 3.86
N ALA A 186 -19.40 17.44 3.13
CA ALA A 186 -20.22 16.22 3.17
C ALA A 186 -20.05 15.45 4.50
N ILE A 187 -18.88 15.57 5.14
CA ILE A 187 -18.58 15.00 6.45
C ILE A 187 -19.21 15.86 7.55
N ASP A 188 -19.02 17.19 7.51
CA ASP A 188 -19.53 18.14 8.49
C ASP A 188 -21.07 18.19 8.50
N GLU A 189 -21.72 17.99 7.34
CA GLU A 189 -23.19 17.83 7.23
C GLU A 189 -23.69 16.47 7.77
N GLY A 190 -22.80 15.56 8.15
CA GLY A 190 -23.14 14.24 8.67
C GLY A 190 -23.71 13.28 7.63
N ARG A 191 -23.54 13.53 6.33
CA ARG A 191 -24.02 12.62 5.26
C ARG A 191 -23.12 11.40 5.10
N PHE A 192 -21.84 11.58 5.32
CA PHE A 192 -20.81 10.54 5.24
C PHE A 192 -19.89 10.63 6.46
N ALA A 193 -19.37 9.48 6.87
CA ALA A 193 -18.38 9.34 7.92
C ALA A 193 -17.14 8.61 7.37
N PHE A 194 -15.99 8.91 7.95
CA PHE A 194 -14.78 8.12 7.76
C PHE A 194 -14.69 7.12 8.91
N THR A 195 -14.70 5.83 8.58
CA THR A 195 -14.66 4.76 9.58
C THR A 195 -13.31 4.05 9.61
N LYS A 196 -13.06 3.23 10.64
CA LYS A 196 -11.88 2.35 10.71
C LYS A 196 -11.72 1.50 9.43
N ASP A 197 -12.83 0.99 8.89
CA ASP A 197 -12.85 0.19 7.66
C ASP A 197 -12.44 0.97 6.41
N ASN A 198 -12.62 2.29 6.39
CA ASN A 198 -12.21 3.14 5.26
C ASN A 198 -10.69 3.43 5.27
N GLN A 199 -10.01 3.12 6.37
CA GLN A 199 -8.60 3.44 6.57
C GLN A 199 -7.69 2.40 5.91
N VAL A 200 -7.22 2.71 4.71
CA VAL A 200 -6.11 1.97 4.10
C VAL A 200 -4.80 2.36 4.76
N ARG A 201 -4.01 1.38 5.21
CA ARG A 201 -2.68 1.63 5.78
C ARG A 201 -1.60 1.64 4.69
N PHE A 202 -0.76 2.67 4.68
CA PHE A 202 0.28 2.88 3.67
C PHE A 202 1.66 2.76 4.30
N HIS A 203 2.43 1.78 3.85
CA HIS A 203 3.77 1.47 4.36
C HIS A 203 4.82 1.43 3.25
N LYS A 204 6.10 1.48 3.65
CA LYS A 204 7.23 1.12 2.79
C LYS A 204 8.17 0.22 3.55
N LEU A 205 8.57 -0.85 2.89
CA LEU A 205 9.60 -1.73 3.40
C LEU A 205 10.96 -1.06 3.19
N VAL A 206 11.71 -0.91 4.28
CA VAL A 206 13.07 -0.40 4.26
C VAL A 206 13.97 -1.47 4.87
N SER A 207 15.08 -1.77 4.20
CA SER A 207 16.13 -2.61 4.75
C SER A 207 17.04 -1.75 5.63
N ASN A 208 17.36 -2.22 6.83
CA ASN A 208 18.42 -1.60 7.64
C ASN A 208 19.76 -1.64 6.90
N ASP A 209 20.68 -0.73 7.25
CA ASP A 209 22.02 -0.65 6.65
C ASP A 209 22.84 -1.94 6.79
N ALA A 210 22.51 -2.77 7.79
CA ALA A 210 23.08 -4.10 8.01
C ALA A 210 22.47 -5.21 7.13
N GLY A 211 21.42 -4.92 6.34
CA GLY A 211 20.78 -5.86 5.42
C GLY A 211 19.86 -6.92 6.03
N ASP A 212 19.98 -7.19 7.34
CA ASP A 212 19.37 -8.38 7.96
C ASP A 212 17.94 -8.20 8.46
N GLN A 213 17.48 -6.97 8.72
CA GLN A 213 16.13 -6.74 9.26
C GLN A 213 15.34 -5.77 8.39
N LEU A 214 14.16 -6.22 7.99
CA LEU A 214 13.17 -5.42 7.28
C LEU A 214 12.30 -4.70 8.30
N HIS A 215 12.11 -3.40 8.13
CA HIS A 215 11.15 -2.64 8.91
C HIS A 215 10.20 -1.88 8.01
N PHE A 216 8.95 -1.75 8.47
CA PHE A 216 7.94 -0.95 7.79
C PHE A 216 8.01 0.49 8.28
N VAL A 217 8.26 1.41 7.35
CA VAL A 217 8.04 2.84 7.58
C VAL A 217 6.56 3.11 7.39
N ASN A 218 5.90 3.53 8.45
CA ASN A 218 4.47 3.84 8.47
C ASN A 218 4.18 5.24 7.90
N HIS A 219 2.91 5.49 7.59
CA HIS A 219 2.35 6.81 7.24
C HIS A 219 2.91 7.43 5.95
N ILE A 220 3.09 6.61 4.91
CA ILE A 220 3.51 7.12 3.61
C ILE A 220 2.33 7.69 2.85
N GLN A 221 2.57 8.77 2.11
CA GLN A 221 1.50 9.37 1.33
C GLN A 221 0.97 8.40 0.26
N PRO A 222 -0.35 8.24 0.11
CA PRO A 222 -0.92 7.32 -0.88
C PRO A 222 -0.51 7.69 -2.31
N GLY A 223 -0.28 8.98 -2.55
CA GLY A 223 0.24 9.52 -3.81
C GLY A 223 1.65 9.04 -4.19
N VAL A 224 2.34 8.22 -3.39
CA VAL A 224 3.62 7.59 -3.74
C VAL A 224 3.43 6.32 -4.59
N PHE A 225 2.28 5.66 -4.46
CA PHE A 225 2.02 4.38 -5.13
C PHE A 225 1.71 4.60 -6.61
N ARG A 226 2.42 3.91 -7.50
CA ARG A 226 2.38 4.10 -8.94
C ARG A 226 2.50 2.78 -9.69
N PRO A 227 1.92 2.70 -10.91
CA PRO A 227 2.13 1.55 -11.78
C PRO A 227 3.60 1.20 -12.01
N GLY A 228 3.89 -0.10 -12.10
CA GLY A 228 5.23 -0.67 -12.25
C GLY A 228 5.99 -0.91 -10.94
N GLN A 229 5.45 -0.45 -9.79
CA GLN A 229 6.03 -0.74 -8.48
C GLN A 229 5.68 -2.15 -8.01
N ILE A 230 6.57 -2.74 -7.20
CA ILE A 230 6.36 -4.02 -6.54
C ILE A 230 5.86 -3.74 -5.13
N VAL A 231 4.72 -4.31 -4.79
CA VAL A 231 4.04 -4.08 -3.51
C VAL A 231 3.60 -5.36 -2.84
N ASN A 232 3.38 -5.28 -1.52
CA ASN A 232 2.59 -6.23 -0.75
C ASN A 232 1.29 -5.56 -0.34
N VAL A 233 0.15 -6.19 -0.62
CA VAL A 233 -1.19 -5.71 -0.28
C VAL A 233 -1.76 -6.60 0.83
N GLY A 234 -2.28 -5.97 1.88
CA GLY A 234 -3.16 -6.62 2.85
C GLY A 234 -4.60 -6.53 2.35
N VAL A 235 -5.29 -7.66 2.31
CA VAL A 235 -6.64 -7.80 1.78
C VAL A 235 -7.47 -8.71 2.67
N SER A 236 -8.71 -8.32 2.92
CA SER A 236 -9.76 -9.17 3.46
C SER A 236 -10.85 -9.42 2.41
N PHE A 237 -11.74 -10.38 2.65
CA PHE A 237 -12.77 -10.79 1.69
C PHE A 237 -14.16 -10.75 2.28
N TRP A 238 -15.02 -9.95 1.66
CA TRP A 238 -16.37 -9.68 2.14
C TRP A 238 -17.42 -10.06 1.12
N LEU A 239 -18.60 -10.45 1.60
CA LEU A 239 -19.85 -10.40 0.88
C LEU A 239 -20.66 -9.22 1.39
N ILE A 240 -21.01 -8.29 0.51
CA ILE A 240 -21.84 -7.13 0.89
C ILE A 240 -23.24 -7.34 0.33
N LYS A 241 -24.25 -7.23 1.20
CA LYS A 241 -25.65 -7.30 0.81
C LYS A 241 -26.03 -6.10 -0.06
N ALA A 242 -26.74 -6.35 -1.15
CA ALA A 242 -27.34 -5.27 -1.91
C ALA A 242 -28.58 -4.73 -1.17
N LYS A 243 -28.87 -3.43 -1.31
CA LYS A 243 -30.09 -2.82 -0.74
C LYS A 243 -31.38 -3.35 -1.39
N THR A 244 -31.27 -3.88 -2.60
CA THR A 244 -32.36 -4.54 -3.33
C THR A 244 -32.23 -6.06 -3.14
N SER A 245 -33.26 -6.84 -3.50
CA SER A 245 -33.23 -8.31 -3.55
C SER A 245 -32.21 -8.91 -4.55
N ALA A 246 -31.22 -8.13 -4.94
CA ALA A 246 -30.10 -8.53 -5.76
C ALA A 246 -29.14 -9.45 -4.98
N PRO A 247 -28.38 -10.30 -5.70
CA PRO A 247 -27.37 -11.15 -5.09
C PRO A 247 -26.36 -10.34 -4.26
N MET A 248 -25.80 -10.96 -3.22
CA MET A 248 -24.70 -10.36 -2.46
C MET A 248 -23.49 -10.17 -3.38
N ARG A 249 -22.64 -9.17 -3.12
CA ARG A 249 -21.46 -8.90 -3.94
C ARG A 249 -20.20 -9.29 -3.20
N PHE A 250 -19.37 -10.10 -3.85
CA PHE A 250 -18.03 -10.42 -3.37
C PHE A 250 -17.09 -9.24 -3.59
N ILE A 251 -16.34 -8.88 -2.54
CA ILE A 251 -15.42 -7.75 -2.50
C ILE A 251 -14.09 -8.22 -1.91
N SER A 252 -13.01 -7.98 -2.65
CA SER A 252 -11.65 -8.04 -2.12
C SER A 252 -11.33 -6.67 -1.50
N HIS A 253 -11.49 -6.54 -0.19
CA HIS A 253 -11.34 -5.28 0.53
C HIS A 253 -9.86 -4.91 0.69
N LEU A 254 -9.52 -3.64 0.46
CA LEU A 254 -8.16 -3.14 0.59
C LEU A 254 -7.90 -2.60 2.01
N ASP A 255 -7.11 -3.34 2.79
CA ASP A 255 -6.70 -2.94 4.16
C ASP A 255 -5.39 -2.18 4.18
N SER A 256 -4.40 -2.64 3.42
CA SER A 256 -3.08 -2.03 3.45
C SER A 256 -2.31 -2.23 2.16
N ILE A 257 -1.35 -1.34 1.92
CA ILE A 257 -0.40 -1.44 0.81
C ILE A 257 0.99 -1.04 1.29
N SER A 258 1.96 -1.88 0.98
CA SER A 258 3.36 -1.72 1.36
C SER A 258 4.24 -1.67 0.12
N LEU A 259 4.99 -0.58 -0.06
CA LEU A 259 5.96 -0.46 -1.15
C LEU A 259 7.19 -1.33 -0.84
N LEU A 260 7.44 -2.34 -1.68
CA LEU A 260 8.62 -3.20 -1.55
C LEU A 260 9.77 -2.71 -2.42
N SER A 261 9.46 -2.25 -3.64
CA SER A 261 10.46 -1.74 -4.60
C SER A 261 9.82 -0.84 -5.64
N TRP A 262 10.60 0.11 -6.16
CA TRP A 262 10.22 0.96 -7.28
C TRP A 262 10.09 0.21 -8.62
N GLY A 263 10.51 -1.06 -8.66
CA GLY A 263 10.22 -2.00 -9.74
C GLY A 263 10.65 -1.49 -11.12
N ALA A 264 9.71 -1.46 -12.06
CA ALA A 264 9.96 -1.17 -13.47
C ALA A 264 10.56 0.22 -13.69
N ARG A 265 10.19 1.18 -12.84
CA ARG A 265 10.70 2.55 -12.93
C ARG A 265 12.19 2.64 -12.65
N LYS A 266 12.68 1.85 -11.69
CA LYS A 266 14.11 1.73 -11.39
C LYS A 266 14.88 1.22 -12.62
N VAL A 267 14.36 0.18 -13.28
CA VAL A 267 14.95 -0.39 -14.50
C VAL A 267 14.97 0.63 -15.65
N LEU A 268 13.87 1.36 -15.85
CA LEU A 268 13.79 2.40 -16.87
C LEU A 268 14.77 3.56 -16.62
N ASP A 269 14.90 4.01 -15.37
CA ASP A 269 15.81 5.09 -15.01
C ASP A 269 17.28 4.65 -15.20
N GLU A 270 17.65 3.43 -14.79
CA GLU A 270 18.99 2.87 -15.01
C GLU A 270 19.35 2.80 -16.50
N ARG A 271 18.42 2.39 -17.37
CA ARG A 271 18.63 2.38 -18.83
C ARG A 271 18.85 3.77 -19.40
N ARG A 272 18.10 4.78 -18.94
CA ARG A 272 18.28 6.17 -19.36
C ARG A 272 19.69 6.67 -19.01
N PHE A 273 20.18 6.38 -17.80
CA PHE A 273 21.53 6.77 -17.39
C PHE A 273 22.63 6.06 -18.18
N GLN A 274 22.42 4.81 -18.59
CA GLN A 274 23.38 4.09 -19.45
C GLN A 274 23.44 4.67 -20.87
N GLN A 275 22.31 5.09 -21.44
CA GLN A 275 22.25 5.71 -22.76
C GLN A 275 22.89 7.11 -22.80
N ILE A 276 22.82 7.86 -21.71
CA ILE A 276 23.34 9.23 -21.62
C ILE A 276 24.86 9.26 -21.38
N ARG A 277 25.52 8.13 -21.07
CA ARG A 277 27.00 8.11 -20.95
C ARG A 277 27.62 8.55 -22.28
N PRO A 278 28.27 9.73 -22.35
CA PRO A 278 28.77 10.26 -23.61
C PRO A 278 29.85 9.32 -24.16
N LYS A 279 29.61 8.76 -25.34
CA LYS A 279 30.62 7.98 -26.10
C LYS A 279 31.81 8.84 -26.54
N HIS A 280 31.68 10.16 -26.48
CA HIS A 280 32.80 11.06 -26.66
C HIS A 280 33.46 11.28 -25.30
N GLY A 281 34.60 10.62 -25.10
CA GLY A 281 35.55 11.02 -24.08
C GLY A 281 35.75 12.52 -24.22
N LEU A 282 35.34 13.27 -23.19
CA LEU A 282 35.70 14.69 -23.11
C LEU A 282 37.21 14.75 -23.30
N PRO A 283 37.73 15.55 -24.24
CA PRO A 283 39.17 15.69 -24.41
C PRO A 283 39.72 16.04 -23.04
N ALA A 284 40.65 15.21 -22.55
CA ALA A 284 41.28 15.41 -21.26
C ALA A 284 41.78 16.86 -21.22
N LYS A 285 41.06 17.72 -20.49
CA LYS A 285 41.56 19.06 -20.18
C LYS A 285 42.80 18.81 -19.36
N ARG A 286 43.97 18.91 -20.00
CA ARG A 286 45.26 18.99 -19.34
C ARG A 286 45.16 20.17 -18.39
N CYS A 287 44.90 19.90 -17.11
CA CYS A 287 45.11 20.90 -16.07
C CYS A 287 46.58 21.32 -16.17
N PRO A 288 46.89 22.61 -16.40
CA PRO A 288 48.24 23.09 -16.27
C PRO A 288 48.68 22.81 -14.83
N THR A 289 49.70 21.97 -14.67
CA THR A 289 50.33 21.74 -13.39
C THR A 289 51.00 23.04 -12.99
N THR A 290 50.31 23.89 -12.23
CA THR A 290 50.94 25.05 -11.61
C THR A 290 51.86 24.50 -10.53
N VAL A 291 53.16 24.48 -10.81
CA VAL A 291 54.21 24.22 -9.85
C VAL A 291 54.16 25.34 -8.81
N ILE A 292 53.49 25.10 -7.69
CA ILE A 292 53.57 25.97 -6.52
C ILE A 292 54.94 25.72 -5.89
N LYS A 293 55.87 26.63 -6.14
CA LYS A 293 57.13 26.72 -5.39
C LYS A 293 56.80 27.11 -3.95
N ASN A 294 57.03 26.18 -3.04
CA ASN A 294 57.09 26.42 -1.61
C ASN A 294 58.09 27.56 -1.30
N GLN A 295 57.59 28.68 -0.79
CA GLN A 295 58.39 29.58 0.03
C GLN A 295 57.89 29.49 1.46
N ALA A 296 58.72 28.83 2.28
CA ALA A 296 58.65 28.85 3.72
C ALA A 296 58.86 30.28 4.23
N LYS A 297 57.95 30.76 5.07
CA LYS A 297 58.27 31.76 6.10
C LYS A 297 57.56 31.42 7.40
N ASN A 298 58.42 31.17 8.39
CA ASN A 298 58.14 31.09 9.81
C ASN A 298 57.49 32.37 10.33
N SER A 299 56.50 32.23 11.23
CA SER A 299 56.40 33.03 12.46
C SER A 299 55.18 32.57 13.29
N THR A 300 55.37 31.82 14.38
CA THR A 300 55.42 32.24 15.80
C THR A 300 54.08 32.59 16.47
N ASN A 301 53.80 31.85 17.56
CA ASN A 301 53.10 32.20 18.82
C ASN A 301 51.55 32.28 18.91
N HIS A 302 50.98 31.28 19.62
CA HIS A 302 50.09 31.29 20.83
C HIS A 302 49.25 32.54 21.22
N PRO A 303 48.16 32.46 22.04
CA PRO A 303 47.71 31.35 22.91
C PRO A 303 46.18 31.06 22.96
N LYS A 304 45.89 30.00 23.73
CA LYS A 304 44.64 29.56 24.38
C LYS A 304 43.62 30.65 24.73
N ARG A 305 42.32 30.33 24.56
CA ARG A 305 41.25 30.85 25.42
C ARG A 305 40.28 29.73 25.81
N GLN A 306 40.32 29.39 27.10
CA GLN A 306 39.27 28.72 27.85
C GLN A 306 38.13 29.71 28.15
N ASN A 307 36.89 29.22 28.17
CA ASN A 307 35.76 29.63 29.01
C ASN A 307 34.67 28.58 28.73
N GLN A 308 34.28 27.64 29.62
CA GLN A 308 33.72 27.73 30.98
C GLN A 308 32.48 28.62 31.13
N GLY A 309 31.42 27.97 31.65
CA GLY A 309 30.20 28.54 32.24
C GLY A 309 28.95 28.33 31.39
N GLN A 310 27.83 27.77 31.85
CA GLN A 310 27.38 27.21 33.14
C GLN A 310 25.98 26.59 32.87
N PRO A 311 25.44 25.75 33.77
CA PRO A 311 24.12 25.15 33.65
C PRO A 311 23.04 25.99 34.36
N SER A 312 21.80 25.94 33.87
CA SER A 312 20.63 26.52 34.55
C SER A 312 19.53 25.48 34.69
N SER A 313 19.40 25.02 35.92
CA SER A 313 18.26 24.32 36.53
C SER A 313 17.09 25.27 36.79
N SER A 314 15.85 24.82 36.53
CA SER A 314 14.62 25.27 37.21
C SER A 314 13.47 24.35 36.75
N GLN A 315 13.06 23.38 37.58
CA GLN A 315 11.97 23.47 38.57
C GLN A 315 10.56 23.23 37.98
N LEU A 316 10.05 22.02 38.25
CA LEU A 316 8.66 21.69 38.63
C LEU A 316 8.14 22.69 39.69
N PRO A 317 6.81 22.94 39.86
CA PRO A 317 5.94 21.90 40.43
C PRO A 317 4.40 21.99 40.20
N MET A 318 3.71 20.99 40.79
CA MET A 318 2.32 20.94 41.28
C MET A 318 1.19 20.90 40.24
N GLU A 319 0.42 19.81 40.07
CA GLU A 319 -0.41 19.08 41.06
C GLU A 319 -1.43 20.00 41.76
N THR A 320 -2.65 20.00 41.24
CA THR A 320 -3.87 20.23 42.03
C THR A 320 -4.96 19.31 41.52
N ASP A 321 -5.23 18.27 42.30
CA ASP A 321 -6.56 17.69 42.45
C ASP A 321 -7.60 18.78 42.73
N LYS A 322 -8.81 18.59 42.22
CA LYS A 322 -10.07 18.89 42.92
C LYS A 322 -11.28 18.30 42.19
N ASP A 323 -12.00 17.50 42.97
CA ASP A 323 -13.43 17.15 43.00
C ASP A 323 -14.06 16.34 41.84
#